data_AF-A0A7J9QJA7-F1
#
_entry.id   AF-A0A7J9QJA7-F1
#
_cell.length_a   1.000
_cell.length_b   1.000
_cell.length_c   1.000
_cell.angle_alpha   90.00
_cell.angle_beta   90.00
_cell.angle_gamma   90.00
#
_symmetry.space_group_name_H-M   'P 1'
#
loop_
_entity.id
_entity.type
_entity.pdbx_description
1 polymer ?
#
loop_
_entity_poly.entity_id
_entity_poly.type
_entity_poly.pdbx_seq_one_letter_code
_entity_poly.pdbx_strand_id
1 'polypeptide(L)'
;MIPSSLEFLRCVRCGAKLELDVFESDKEIVEGMMQCKKCKLEFPIIQKIPILWDDFSKYLSSRRILGGKLYKLTSSPKLKSFIKKSLNAKDSDRS
;
A
#
# COMPACT_ATOMS: atom_id res chain seq x y z
N MET A 1 -11.41 -2.95 4.66
CA MET A 1 -11.35 -3.95 3.58
C MET A 1 -11.90 -5.26 4.10
N ILE A 2 -12.95 -5.79 3.48
CA ILE A 2 -13.58 -7.05 3.91
C ILE A 2 -12.64 -8.22 3.56
N PRO A 3 -12.23 -9.09 4.50
CA PRO A 3 -11.25 -10.14 4.25
C PRO A 3 -11.53 -11.05 3.03
N SER A 4 -12.81 -11.36 2.76
CA SER A 4 -13.22 -12.16 1.59
C SER A 4 -12.88 -11.50 0.25
N SER A 5 -12.70 -10.17 0.21
CA SER A 5 -12.29 -9.46 -1.01
C SER A 5 -10.91 -9.92 -1.52
N LEU A 6 -10.05 -10.42 -0.63
CA LEU A 6 -8.72 -10.94 -1.00
C LEU A 6 -8.81 -12.12 -1.98
N GLU A 7 -9.91 -12.87 -1.98
CA GLU A 7 -10.16 -13.95 -2.94
C GLU A 7 -10.18 -13.46 -4.39
N PHE A 8 -10.60 -12.21 -4.60
CA PHE A 8 -10.75 -11.61 -5.93
C PHE A 8 -9.63 -10.62 -6.26
N LEU A 9 -8.98 -10.04 -5.25
CA LEU A 9 -7.87 -9.11 -5.47
C LEU A 9 -6.63 -9.82 -6.04
N ARG A 10 -6.02 -9.19 -7.04
CA ARG A 10 -4.83 -9.67 -7.74
C ARG A 10 -3.82 -8.55 -7.89
N CYS A 11 -2.57 -8.91 -8.13
CA CYS A 11 -1.50 -7.97 -8.43
C CYS A 11 -1.83 -7.21 -9.72
N VAL A 12 -1.89 -5.87 -9.65
CA VAL A 12 -2.21 -5.01 -10.80
C VAL A 12 -1.19 -5.10 -11.94
N ARG A 13 0.04 -5.54 -11.65
CA ARG A 13 1.09 -5.72 -12.67
C ARG A 13 1.01 -7.07 -13.40
N CYS A 14 0.72 -8.16 -12.69
CA CYS A 14 0.89 -9.52 -13.24
C CYS A 14 -0.28 -10.49 -13.01
N GLY A 15 -1.36 -10.04 -12.36
CA GLY A 15 -2.53 -10.88 -12.08
C GLY A 15 -2.33 -11.98 -11.03
N ALA A 16 -1.14 -12.12 -10.43
CA ALA A 16 -0.90 -13.13 -9.40
C ALA A 16 -1.67 -12.87 -8.09
N LYS A 17 -1.92 -13.93 -7.30
CA LYS A 17 -2.51 -13.83 -5.97
C LYS A 17 -1.63 -12.97 -5.03
N LEU A 18 -2.29 -12.24 -4.14
CA LEU A 18 -1.65 -11.41 -3.13
C LEU A 18 -1.63 -12.12 -1.78
N GLU A 19 -0.52 -12.04 -1.07
CA GLU A 19 -0.43 -12.40 0.34
C GLU A 19 -0.78 -11.19 1.19
N LEU A 20 -1.47 -11.41 2.31
CA LEU A 20 -1.95 -10.37 3.20
C LEU A 20 -1.24 -10.45 4.55
N ASP A 21 -0.76 -9.32 5.03
CA ASP A 21 -0.23 -9.09 6.37
C ASP A 21 -1.12 -8.05 7.07
N VAL A 22 -1.82 -8.45 8.13
CA VAL A 22 -2.80 -7.62 8.82
C VAL A 22 -2.13 -6.94 10.02
N PHE A 23 -2.26 -5.62 10.11
CA PHE A 23 -1.72 -4.85 11.25
C PHE A 23 -2.82 -4.46 12.24
N GLU A 24 -4.01 -4.16 11.74
CA GLU A 24 -5.18 -3.80 12.54
C GLU A 24 -6.45 -4.27 11.83
N SER A 25 -7.35 -4.90 12.58
CA SER A 25 -8.63 -5.36 12.05
C SER A 25 -9.76 -5.25 13.07
N ASP A 26 -10.95 -4.94 12.58
CA ASP A 26 -12.22 -5.06 13.31
C ASP A 26 -13.14 -6.09 12.59
N LYS A 27 -14.31 -5.66 12.10
CA LYS A 27 -15.12 -6.38 11.11
C LYS A 27 -14.47 -6.37 9.72
N GLU A 28 -13.59 -5.41 9.49
CA GLU A 28 -12.79 -5.22 8.29
C GLU A 28 -11.31 -5.05 8.66
N ILE A 29 -10.42 -5.31 7.71
CA ILE A 29 -9.02 -4.94 7.84
C ILE A 29 -8.93 -3.42 7.78
N VAL A 30 -8.49 -2.80 8.88
CA VAL A 30 -8.32 -1.35 9.05
C VAL A 30 -6.97 -0.93 8.48
N GLU A 31 -5.90 -1.64 8.88
CA GLU A 31 -4.55 -1.46 8.38
C GLU A 31 -3.90 -2.79 8.04
N GLY A 32 -3.10 -2.79 6.98
CA GLY A 32 -2.38 -3.98 6.54
C GLY A 32 -1.51 -3.70 5.31
N MET A 33 -0.86 -4.75 4.84
CA MET A 33 -0.08 -4.74 3.62
C MET A 33 -0.40 -5.98 2.79
N MET A 34 -0.68 -5.79 1.51
CA MET A 34 -0.74 -6.90 0.56
C MET A 34 0.54 -6.95 -0.25
N GLN A 35 1.07 -8.16 -0.50
CA GLN A 35 2.32 -8.36 -1.24
C GLN A 35 2.12 -9.33 -2.40
N CYS A 36 2.63 -8.95 -3.57
CA CYS A 36 2.79 -9.89 -4.67
C CYS A 36 4.17 -10.56 -4.58
N LYS A 37 4.24 -11.88 -4.33
CA LYS A 37 5.53 -12.58 -4.28
C LYS A 37 6.29 -12.64 -5.60
N LYS A 38 5.58 -12.55 -6.74
CA LYS A 38 6.17 -12.56 -8.08
C LYS A 38 6.82 -11.21 -8.42
N CYS A 39 6.08 -10.11 -8.30
CA CYS A 39 6.57 -8.77 -8.64
C CYS A 39 7.30 -8.06 -7.49
N LYS A 40 7.22 -8.60 -6.27
CA LYS A 40 7.69 -7.96 -5.03
C LYS A 40 7.03 -6.60 -4.71
N LEU A 41 5.90 -6.31 -5.36
CA LEU A 41 5.10 -5.11 -5.10
C LEU A 41 4.37 -5.24 -3.77
N GLU A 42 4.24 -4.11 -3.09
CA GLU A 42 3.57 -3.96 -1.80
C GLU A 42 2.45 -2.92 -1.95
N PHE A 43 1.26 -3.26 -1.46
CA PHE A 43 0.04 -2.47 -1.58
C PHE A 43 -0.54 -2.19 -0.19
N PRO A 44 -0.49 -0.94 0.30
CA PRO A 44 -0.92 -0.63 1.64
C PRO A 44 -2.45 -0.65 1.76
N ILE A 45 -2.95 -1.12 2.90
CA ILE A 45 -4.34 -0.92 3.34
C ILE A 45 -4.31 0.13 4.44
N ILE A 46 -4.97 1.26 4.20
CA ILE A 46 -5.01 2.40 5.14
C ILE A 46 -6.47 2.76 5.35
N GLN A 47 -6.91 2.86 6.61
CA GLN A 47 -8.30 3.24 6.95
C GLN A 47 -9.32 2.42 6.16
N LYS A 48 -9.15 1.09 6.14
CA LYS A 48 -10.01 0.12 5.43
C LYS A 48 -9.91 0.14 3.90
N ILE A 49 -9.09 1.00 3.30
CA ILE A 49 -8.97 1.16 1.85
C ILE A 49 -7.67 0.52 1.34
N PRO A 50 -7.74 -0.54 0.50
CA PRO A 50 -6.56 -1.07 -0.19
C PRO A 50 -6.15 -0.13 -1.33
N ILE A 51 -4.87 0.25 -1.38
CA ILE A 51 -4.32 1.13 -2.41
C ILE A 51 -3.43 0.32 -3.36
N LEU A 52 -3.98 -0.02 -4.52
CA LEU A 52 -3.36 -0.91 -5.52
C LEU A 52 -2.72 -0.12 -6.66
N TRP A 53 -1.55 0.49 -6.41
CA TRP A 53 -0.78 1.18 -7.46
C TRP A 53 0.46 0.38 -7.84
N ASP A 54 0.74 0.31 -9.14
CA ASP A 54 1.92 -0.40 -9.64
C ASP A 54 3.24 0.23 -9.17
N ASP A 55 3.28 1.57 -9.11
CA ASP A 55 4.35 2.34 -8.48
C ASP A 55 3.74 3.33 -7.50
N PHE A 56 3.63 2.90 -6.24
CA PHE A 56 3.06 3.73 -5.17
C PHE A 56 3.90 4.97 -4.87
N SER A 57 5.23 4.88 -5.00
CA SER A 57 6.14 6.02 -4.76
C SER A 57 5.93 7.10 -5.82
N LYS A 58 5.88 6.72 -7.11
CA LYS A 58 5.56 7.62 -8.22
C LYS A 58 4.14 8.20 -8.11
N TYR A 59 3.19 7.41 -7.64
CA TYR A 59 1.83 7.91 -7.38
C TYR A 59 1.83 9.04 -6.34
N LEU A 60 2.65 8.94 -5.29
CA LEU A 60 2.78 9.94 -4.24
C LEU A 60 3.70 11.12 -4.60
N SER A 61 4.67 10.96 -5.51
CA SER A 61 5.64 12.03 -5.85
C SER A 61 4.93 13.29 -6.37
N SER A 62 3.91 13.09 -7.21
CA SER A 62 3.02 14.15 -7.71
C SER A 62 1.95 14.62 -6.70
N ARG A 63 1.83 13.96 -5.53
CA ARG A 63 0.74 14.15 -4.56
C ARG A 63 1.25 14.23 -3.11
N ARG A 64 2.27 15.06 -2.86
CA ARG A 64 2.90 15.19 -1.52
C ARG A 64 1.90 15.46 -0.38
N ILE A 65 0.89 16.31 -0.60
CA ILE A 65 -0.16 16.58 0.40
C ILE A 65 -0.92 15.31 0.76
N LEU A 66 -1.29 14.51 -0.24
CA LEU A 66 -1.97 13.23 -0.02
C LEU A 66 -1.08 12.27 0.76
N GLY A 67 0.18 12.10 0.37
CA GLY A 67 1.08 11.21 1.09
C GLY A 67 1.29 11.63 2.54
N GLY A 68 1.36 12.93 2.83
CA GLY A 68 1.38 13.46 4.20
C GLY A 68 0.11 13.14 4.99
N LYS A 69 -1.08 13.22 4.36
CA LYS A 69 -2.35 12.80 4.97
C LYS A 69 -2.36 11.30 5.27
N LEU A 70 -1.95 10.47 4.30
CA LEU A 70 -1.86 9.01 4.48
C LEU A 70 -0.93 8.64 5.64
N TYR A 71 0.24 9.29 5.74
CA TYR A 71 1.17 9.07 6.86
C TYR A 71 0.55 9.39 8.23
N LYS A 72 -0.23 10.48 8.32
CA LYS A 72 -0.93 10.87 9.55
C LYS A 72 -2.08 9.92 9.91
N LEU A 73 -2.78 9.39 8.90
CA LEU A 73 -3.90 8.48 9.06
C LEU A 73 -3.48 7.07 9.48
N THR A 74 -2.21 6.73 9.29
CA THR A 74 -1.67 5.43 9.69
C THR A 74 -1.22 5.40 11.15
N SER A 75 -1.37 4.25 11.79
CA SER A 75 -0.96 3.98 13.16
C SER A 75 0.20 2.99 13.21
N SER A 76 0.16 1.92 12.41
CA SER A 76 1.17 0.84 12.37
C SER A 76 2.58 1.38 12.06
N PRO A 77 3.61 1.05 12.87
CA PRO A 77 4.98 1.45 12.61
C PRO A 77 5.51 0.96 11.25
N LYS A 78 5.14 -0.27 10.86
CA LYS A 78 5.55 -0.87 9.59
C LYS A 78 4.96 -0.10 8.40
N LEU A 79 3.67 0.23 8.48
CA LEU A 79 2.97 0.97 7.43
C LEU A 79 3.42 2.44 7.35
N LYS A 80 3.62 3.11 8.50
CA LYS A 80 4.23 4.44 8.56
C LYS A 80 5.59 4.48 7.90
N SER A 81 6.44 3.50 8.21
CA SER A 81 7.78 3.38 7.61
C SER A 81 7.71 3.22 6.10
N PHE A 82 6.79 2.37 5.60
CA PHE A 82 6.55 2.20 4.17
C PHE A 82 6.15 3.52 3.49
N ILE A 83 5.11 4.22 3.99
CA ILE A 83 4.65 5.49 3.41
C ILE A 83 5.77 6.55 3.44
N LYS A 84 6.50 6.64 4.56
CA LYS A 84 7.62 7.57 4.68
C LYS A 84 8.73 7.27 3.67
N LYS A 85 9.03 6.00 3.40
CA LYS A 85 9.99 5.61 2.36
C LYS A 85 9.48 6.01 0.98
N SER A 86 8.22 5.71 0.65
CA SER A 86 7.62 6.06 -0.65
C SER A 86 7.57 7.57 -0.90
N LEU A 87 7.36 8.39 0.14
CA LEU A 87 7.38 9.86 0.06
C LEU A 87 8.77 10.47 -0.21
N ASN A 88 9.82 9.75 0.19
CA ASN A 88 11.21 10.20 0.07
C ASN A 88 11.97 9.48 -1.06
N ALA A 89 11.30 8.59 -1.79
CA ALA A 89 11.86 7.97 -2.98
C ALA A 89 12.21 9.10 -3.96
N LYS A 90 13.48 9.24 -4.31
CA LYS A 90 13.91 10.17 -5.34
C LYS A 90 13.44 9.61 -6.68
N ASP A 91 12.80 10.44 -7.50
CA ASP A 91 12.60 10.13 -8.91
C ASP A 91 14.00 10.02 -9.54
N SER A 92 14.46 8.79 -9.82
CA SER A 92 15.74 8.57 -10.50
C SER A 92 15.69 8.87 -12.01
N ASP A 93 14.51 9.19 -12.55
CA ASP A 93 14.30 9.46 -13.98
C ASP A 93 14.30 10.96 -14.32
N ARG A 94 15.38 11.65 -13.96
CA ARG A 94 15.80 12.87 -14.66
C ARG A 94 17.26 12.70 -15.09
N SER A 95 17.47 11.81 -16.05
CA SER A 95 18.63 11.84 -16.94
C SER A 95 18.20 12.45 -18.27
#